data_AF-A0A6A8AUT8-F1
#
_entry.id   AF-A0A6A8AUT8-F1
#
_cell.length_a   1.000
_cell.length_b   1.000
_cell.length_c   1.000
_cell.angle_alpha   90.00
_cell.angle_beta   90.00
_cell.angle_gamma   90.00
#
_symmetry.space_group_name_H-M   'P 1'
#
loop_
_entity.id
_entity.type
_entity.pdbx_description
1 polymer ?
#
loop_
_entity_poly.entity_id
_entity_poly.type
_entity_poly.pdbx_seq_one_letter_code
_entity_poly.pdbx_strand_id
1 'polypeptide(L)'
;MTVHATLNGTIADTGGENCDERGFDWDVDSGEPYGNSWTETDSYGTGAFSHQVTGLPEDITIYFRAKAHNSEGWGYGAEESFVTTPKKGASSSIIPLMTGMGLI
;
A
#
# COMPACT_ATOMS: atom_id res chain seq x y z
N MET A 1 -2.18 20.44 -10.18
CA MET A 1 -2.02 19.86 -8.83
C MET A 1 -2.65 18.49 -8.85
N THR A 2 -1.82 17.47 -8.68
CA THR A 2 -2.22 16.06 -8.65
C THR A 2 -2.13 15.61 -7.20
N VAL A 3 -3.18 14.97 -6.68
CA VAL A 3 -3.17 14.38 -5.34
C VAL A 3 -2.32 13.11 -5.38
N HIS A 4 -1.48 12.94 -4.37
CA HIS A 4 -0.60 11.78 -4.21
C HIS A 4 -0.57 11.37 -2.75
N ALA A 5 -0.26 10.11 -2.51
CA ALA A 5 -0.06 9.54 -1.18
C ALA A 5 1.05 8.51 -1.23
N THR A 6 1.76 8.35 -0.11
CA THR A 6 2.74 7.26 0.05
C THR A 6 2.09 6.15 0.84
N LEU A 7 1.90 5.00 0.18
CA LEU A 7 1.45 3.77 0.81
C LEU A 7 2.66 3.12 1.49
N ASN A 8 2.46 2.61 2.70
CA ASN A 8 3.51 1.94 3.48
C ASN A 8 3.07 0.51 3.78
N GLY A 9 4.00 -0.42 3.74
CA GLY A 9 3.76 -1.84 3.96
C GLY A 9 4.96 -2.48 4.65
N THR A 10 4.76 -3.68 5.18
CA THR A 10 5.82 -4.47 5.81
C THR A 10 5.61 -5.94 5.50
N ILE A 11 6.66 -6.60 5.02
CA ILE A 11 6.74 -8.07 4.96
C ILE A 11 7.27 -8.51 6.32
N ALA A 12 6.48 -9.22 7.12
CA ALA A 12 6.81 -9.55 8.52
C ALA A 12 7.61 -10.86 8.64
N ASP A 13 7.35 -11.81 7.77
CA ASP A 13 7.99 -13.10 7.55
C ASP A 13 7.76 -13.45 6.05
N THR A 14 8.44 -14.47 5.57
CA THR A 14 8.46 -14.84 4.15
C THR A 14 8.14 -16.33 3.96
N GLY A 15 7.73 -17.03 5.02
CA GLY A 15 7.49 -18.48 4.98
C GLY A 15 8.76 -19.30 4.75
N GLY A 16 9.94 -18.70 4.93
CA GLY A 16 11.24 -19.35 4.74
C GLY A 16 11.90 -19.14 3.37
N GLU A 17 11.25 -18.42 2.45
CA GLU A 17 11.82 -18.02 1.15
C GLU A 17 11.55 -16.54 0.90
N ASN A 18 12.52 -15.78 0.40
CA ASN A 18 12.27 -14.38 0.02
C ASN A 18 11.14 -14.28 -1.03
N CYS A 19 10.31 -13.25 -0.89
CA CYS A 19 9.28 -12.94 -1.86
C CYS A 19 9.90 -12.50 -3.19
N ASP A 20 9.39 -13.01 -4.31
CA ASP A 20 9.77 -12.62 -5.66
C ASP A 20 9.00 -11.38 -6.16
N GLU A 21 7.84 -11.08 -5.56
CA GLU A 21 7.10 -9.84 -5.82
C GLU A 21 6.59 -9.21 -4.52
N ARG A 22 6.45 -7.88 -4.52
CA ARG A 22 5.70 -7.15 -3.48
C ARG A 22 4.99 -5.94 -4.07
N GLY A 23 4.01 -5.41 -3.36
CA GLY A 23 3.23 -4.32 -3.90
C GLY A 23 2.11 -3.83 -2.99
N PHE A 24 1.21 -3.06 -3.61
CA PHE A 24 0.00 -2.53 -2.97
C PHE A 24 -1.21 -2.69 -3.90
N ASP A 25 -2.35 -3.04 -3.33
CA ASP A 25 -3.67 -2.90 -3.95
C ASP A 25 -4.42 -1.75 -3.28
N TRP A 26 -5.21 -0.98 -4.02
CA TRP A 26 -6.02 0.10 -3.45
C TRP A 26 -7.28 0.44 -4.25
N ASP A 27 -8.27 1.01 -3.57
CA ASP A 27 -9.51 1.51 -4.16
C ASP A 27 -10.19 2.58 -3.29
N VAL A 28 -11.26 3.17 -3.79
CA VAL A 28 -12.18 4.06 -3.05
C VAL A 28 -13.25 3.26 -2.29
N ASP A 29 -13.49 2.02 -2.68
CA ASP A 29 -14.36 1.07 -2.01
C ASP A 29 -13.51 0.15 -1.09
N SER A 30 -14.03 -0.18 0.08
CA SER A 30 -13.38 -1.10 1.02
C SER A 30 -13.61 -2.55 0.62
N GLY A 31 -12.61 -3.40 0.83
CA GLY A 31 -12.67 -4.83 0.57
C GLY A 31 -12.41 -5.21 -0.89
N GLU A 32 -12.35 -6.52 -1.13
CA GLU A 32 -12.06 -7.06 -2.46
C GLU A 32 -13.28 -7.00 -3.40
N PRO A 33 -13.06 -6.85 -4.71
CA PRO A 33 -11.77 -6.64 -5.39
C PRO A 33 -11.33 -5.16 -5.34
N TYR A 34 -10.01 -4.91 -5.28
CA TYR A 34 -9.45 -3.57 -5.44
C TYR A 34 -9.27 -3.24 -6.93
N GLY A 35 -9.71 -2.05 -7.34
CA GLY A 35 -9.62 -1.58 -8.72
C GLY A 35 -8.22 -1.16 -9.18
N ASN A 36 -7.27 -0.94 -8.26
CA ASN A 36 -5.92 -0.52 -8.60
C ASN A 36 -4.87 -1.38 -7.91
N SER A 37 -3.72 -1.54 -8.58
CA SER A 37 -2.61 -2.37 -8.11
C SER A 37 -1.28 -1.82 -8.61
N TRP A 38 -0.26 -1.94 -7.79
CA TRP A 38 1.15 -1.76 -8.14
C TRP A 38 1.96 -2.92 -7.57
N THR A 39 2.91 -3.43 -8.36
CA THR A 39 3.81 -4.52 -8.00
C THR A 39 5.22 -4.22 -8.50
N GLU A 40 6.22 -4.60 -7.72
CA GLU A 40 7.63 -4.67 -8.12
C GLU A 40 8.18 -6.08 -7.89
N THR A 41 9.20 -6.44 -8.68
CA THR A 41 9.82 -7.78 -8.71
C THR A 41 11.30 -7.67 -8.37
N ASP A 42 11.74 -8.40 -7.35
CA ASP A 42 13.13 -8.56 -6.90
C ASP A 42 13.17 -9.70 -5.88
N SER A 43 14.24 -9.84 -5.10
CA SER A 43 14.27 -10.72 -3.92
C SER A 43 14.04 -9.91 -2.65
N TYR A 44 12.85 -10.04 -2.07
CA TYR A 44 12.44 -9.29 -0.89
C TYR A 44 12.37 -10.20 0.35
N GLY A 45 13.25 -9.95 1.32
CA GLY A 45 13.12 -10.50 2.66
C GLY A 45 12.11 -9.72 3.51
N THR A 46 12.08 -10.01 4.81
CA THR A 46 11.32 -9.23 5.78
C THR A 46 11.77 -7.77 5.82
N GLY A 47 10.83 -6.84 5.92
CA GLY A 47 11.15 -5.42 6.03
C GLY A 47 10.03 -4.50 5.57
N ALA A 48 10.19 -3.22 5.90
CA ALA A 48 9.29 -2.16 5.46
C ALA A 48 9.56 -1.74 4.01
N PHE A 49 8.51 -1.36 3.30
CA PHE A 49 8.57 -0.79 1.96
C PHE A 49 7.46 0.24 1.75
N SER A 50 7.62 1.08 0.74
CA SER A 50 6.67 2.15 0.46
C SER A 50 6.60 2.47 -1.02
N HIS A 51 5.44 2.91 -1.48
CA HIS A 51 5.24 3.35 -2.86
C HIS A 51 4.38 4.61 -2.91
N GLN A 52 4.78 5.57 -3.75
CA GLN A 52 4.00 6.79 -3.95
C GLN A 52 3.01 6.60 -5.10
N VAL A 53 1.72 6.62 -4.77
CA VAL A 53 0.63 6.65 -5.75
C VAL A 53 0.27 8.09 -6.10
N THR A 54 -0.07 8.34 -7.36
CA THR A 54 -0.44 9.68 -7.86
C THR A 54 -1.74 9.60 -8.64
N GLY A 55 -2.45 10.72 -8.78
CA GLY A 55 -3.72 10.76 -9.51
C GLY A 55 -4.93 10.34 -8.69
N LEU A 56 -4.80 10.36 -7.36
CA LEU A 56 -5.90 10.01 -6.46
C LEU A 56 -7.04 11.05 -6.52
N PRO A 57 -8.28 10.63 -6.27
CA PRO A 57 -9.38 11.56 -6.07
C PRO A 57 -9.15 12.39 -4.80
N GLU A 58 -9.65 13.62 -4.79
CA GLU A 58 -9.52 14.55 -3.66
C GLU A 58 -10.68 14.38 -2.66
N ASP A 59 -10.41 14.61 -1.37
CA ASP A 59 -11.43 14.53 -0.30
C ASP A 59 -12.19 13.19 -0.29
N ILE A 60 -11.49 12.11 -0.62
CA ILE A 60 -12.02 10.75 -0.71
C ILE A 60 -11.20 9.82 0.18
N THR A 61 -11.89 8.88 0.82
CA THR A 61 -11.23 7.79 1.55
C THR A 61 -10.67 6.79 0.56
N ILE A 62 -9.40 6.46 0.70
CA ILE A 62 -8.71 5.43 -0.06
C ILE A 62 -8.44 4.28 0.89
N TYR A 63 -8.81 3.07 0.48
CA TYR A 63 -8.52 1.81 1.15
C TYR A 63 -7.37 1.14 0.40
N PHE A 64 -6.39 0.63 1.12
CA PHE A 64 -5.23 -0.03 0.53
C PHE A 64 -4.76 -1.19 1.38
N ARG A 65 -4.04 -2.14 0.76
CA ARG A 65 -3.32 -3.20 1.47
C ARG A 65 -1.98 -3.48 0.81
N ALA A 66 -1.02 -3.91 1.61
CA ALA A 66 0.24 -4.45 1.12
C ALA A 66 0.03 -5.90 0.62
N LYS A 67 0.83 -6.32 -0.36
CA LYS A 67 0.87 -7.70 -0.85
C LYS A 67 2.31 -8.15 -1.12
N ALA A 68 2.55 -9.45 -1.01
CA ALA A 68 3.82 -10.06 -1.37
C ALA A 68 3.57 -11.46 -1.96
N HIS A 69 4.43 -11.92 -2.86
CA HIS A 69 4.36 -13.22 -3.50
C HIS A 69 5.67 -13.98 -3.29
N ASN A 70 5.58 -15.25 -2.94
CA ASN A 70 6.69 -16.21 -2.97
C ASN A 70 6.23 -17.50 -3.69
N SER A 71 7.03 -18.57 -3.66
CA SER A 71 6.65 -19.84 -4.28
C SER A 71 5.40 -20.51 -3.68
N GLU A 72 5.00 -20.16 -2.45
CA GLU A 72 3.76 -20.63 -1.82
C GLU A 72 2.52 -19.82 -2.25
N GLY A 73 2.73 -18.64 -2.85
CA GLY A 73 1.68 -17.80 -3.43
C GLY A 73 1.64 -16.39 -2.83
N TRP A 74 0.46 -15.76 -2.90
CA TRP A 74 0.25 -14.39 -2.44
C TRP A 74 -0.12 -14.33 -0.96
N GLY A 75 0.63 -13.53 -0.21
CA GLY A 75 0.23 -12.99 1.09
C GLY A 75 -0.36 -11.58 0.93
N TYR A 76 -1.40 -11.27 1.71
CA TYR A 76 -2.03 -9.95 1.77
C TYR A 76 -2.11 -9.41 3.19
N GLY A 77 -1.65 -8.17 3.36
CA GLY A 77 -1.73 -7.44 4.63
C GLY A 77 -3.16 -7.04 4.98
N ALA A 78 -3.33 -6.54 6.20
CA ALA A 78 -4.59 -5.92 6.60
C ALA A 78 -4.91 -4.71 5.71
N GLU A 79 -6.19 -4.49 5.47
CA GLU A 79 -6.64 -3.27 4.82
C GLU A 79 -6.47 -2.08 5.78
N GLU A 80 -5.86 -1.02 5.26
CA GLU A 80 -5.72 0.27 5.91
C GLU A 80 -6.42 1.34 5.06
N SER A 81 -6.69 2.52 5.65
CA SER A 81 -7.31 3.61 4.92
C SER A 81 -6.80 4.99 5.34
N PHE A 82 -6.87 5.92 4.40
CA PHE A 82 -6.59 7.34 4.64
C PHE A 82 -7.53 8.22 3.82
N VAL A 83 -7.73 9.45 4.27
CA VAL A 83 -8.52 10.44 3.52
C VAL A 83 -7.55 11.32 2.74
N THR A 84 -7.74 11.42 1.43
CA THR A 84 -6.98 12.37 0.62
C THR A 84 -7.38 13.79 0.98
N THR A 85 -6.41 14.69 1.06
CA THR A 85 -6.75 16.11 1.29
C THR A 85 -7.49 16.67 0.07
N PRO A 86 -8.50 17.55 0.27
CA PRO A 86 -9.05 18.32 -0.83
C PRO A 86 -7.91 19.05 -1.56
N LYS A 87 -8.03 19.24 -2.88
CA LYS A 87 -7.07 20.02 -3.69
C LYS A 87 -7.21 21.49 -3.33
N LYS A 88 -6.71 21.85 -2.15
CA LYS A 88 -6.59 23.22 -1.71
C LYS A 88 -5.43 23.82 -2.48
N GLY A 89 -5.67 24.94 -3.17
CA GLY A 89 -4.57 25.81 -3.53
C GLY A 89 -3.75 26.11 -2.26
N ALA A 90 -2.52 25.59 -2.23
CA ALA A 90 -1.51 25.72 -1.17
C ALA A 90 -1.61 24.78 0.06
N SER A 91 -0.57 23.95 0.16
CA SER A 91 0.13 23.39 1.33
C SER A 91 -0.70 22.83 2.49
N SER A 92 -0.68 21.50 2.64
CA SER A 92 -0.59 20.84 3.94
C SER A 92 -0.04 19.43 3.75
N SER A 93 1.23 19.24 4.10
CA SER A 93 1.87 17.92 4.23
C SER A 93 1.38 17.31 5.55
N ILE A 94 0.49 16.34 5.46
CA ILE A 94 0.23 15.40 6.55
C ILE A 94 0.77 14.05 6.09
N ILE A 95 1.86 13.61 6.71
CA ILE A 95 2.40 12.26 6.56
C ILE A 95 1.71 11.43 7.64
N PRO A 96 0.67 10.63 7.34
CA PRO A 96 0.19 9.67 8.32
C PRO A 96 1.27 8.60 8.51
N LEU A 97 1.92 8.63 9.68
CA LEU A 97 2.72 7.52 10.18
C LEU A 97 1.74 6.52 10.80
N MET A 98 1.40 5.46 10.06
CA MET A 98 0.64 4.33 10.59
C MET A 98 1.60 3.16 10.80
N THR A 99 1.66 2.71 12.05
CA THR A 99 2.56 1.66 12.53
C THR A 99 1.94 0.31 12.16
N GLY A 100 2.67 -0.45 11.35
CA GLY A 100 2.18 -1.67 10.72
C GLY A 100 1.82 -2.79 11.68
N MET A 101 1.10 -3.77 11.14
CA MET A 101 0.93 -5.06 11.77
C MET A 101 0.88 -6.16 10.69
N GLY A 102 1.91 -7.01 10.73
CA GLY A 102 1.98 -8.40 10.29
C GLY A 102 1.47 -8.74 8.88
N LEU A 103 2.40 -9.06 7.98
CA LEU A 103 2.09 -9.94 6.86
C LEU A 103 3.07 -11.11 6.82
N ILE A 104 2.48 -12.32 6.90
CA ILE A 104 3.08 -13.66 7.08
C ILE A 104 4.32 -13.61 7.88
#